data_AF-A0A8T3PR35-F1
#
_entry.id   AF-A0A8T3PR35-F1
#
_cell.length_a   1.000
_cell.length_b   1.000
_cell.length_c   1.000
_cell.angle_alpha   90.00
_cell.angle_beta   90.00
_cell.angle_gamma   90.00
#
_symmetry.space_group_name_H-M   'P 1'
#
loop_
_entity.id
_entity.type
_entity.pdbx_description
1 polymer ?
#
loop_
_entity_poly.entity_id
_entity_poly.type
_entity_poly.pdbx_seq_one_letter_code
_entity_poly.pdbx_strand_id
1 'polypeptide(L)'
;MTLEPTVANAFIAGYKRLLLEIGLRGGASNSGNALSVLAAARRQLTETPGLLDKALIKLRARSEGVNEEIVRAVRTLRVNDWVFLRDTKAYSIFVHPSEEIAFGVLGLTQPVRDITGASGVAIETGIVRFTGRFVCDGLVTRIVHLGPHYRKSYSRVYKAAKAEGRFHVCDEA
;
A
#
# COMPACT_ATOMS: atom_id res chain seq x y z
N MET A 1 -14.87 4.40 -1.02
CA MET A 1 -13.59 4.92 -1.53
C MET A 1 -12.64 3.76 -1.72
N THR A 2 -13.03 2.90 -2.63
CA THR A 2 -12.38 1.62 -2.90
C THR A 2 -12.31 1.46 -4.41
N LEU A 3 -11.48 0.53 -4.87
CA LEU A 3 -11.54 0.14 -6.27
C LEU A 3 -12.83 -0.64 -6.56
N GLU A 4 -13.16 -0.75 -7.85
CA GLU A 4 -14.15 -1.70 -8.32
C GLU A 4 -13.80 -3.11 -7.87
N PRO A 5 -14.76 -3.93 -7.37
CA PRO A 5 -14.45 -5.20 -6.72
C PRO A 5 -13.67 -6.19 -7.60
N THR A 6 -13.98 -6.27 -8.89
CA THR A 6 -13.28 -7.14 -9.85
C THR A 6 -11.81 -6.73 -10.01
N VAL A 7 -11.56 -5.43 -10.13
CA VAL A 7 -10.23 -4.83 -10.23
C VAL A 7 -9.44 -5.03 -8.94
N ALA A 8 -10.07 -4.81 -7.77
CA ALA A 8 -9.47 -5.04 -6.47
C ALA A 8 -9.05 -6.50 -6.27
N ASN A 9 -9.94 -7.44 -6.58
CA ASN A 9 -9.67 -8.87 -6.43
C ASN A 9 -8.58 -9.35 -7.38
N ALA A 10 -8.53 -8.85 -8.61
CA ALA A 10 -7.44 -9.13 -9.54
C ALA A 10 -6.09 -8.66 -8.99
N PHE A 11 -6.02 -7.44 -8.44
CA PHE A 11 -4.82 -6.92 -7.79
C PHE A 11 -4.40 -7.80 -6.61
N ILE A 12 -5.33 -8.10 -5.69
CA ILE A 12 -5.04 -8.94 -4.50
C ILE A 12 -4.48 -10.29 -4.91
N ALA A 13 -5.10 -10.96 -5.89
CA ALA A 13 -4.65 -12.27 -6.35
C ALA A 13 -3.22 -12.22 -6.93
N GLY A 14 -2.95 -11.26 -7.82
CA GLY A 14 -1.63 -11.09 -8.43
C GLY A 14 -0.55 -10.68 -7.42
N TYR A 15 -0.86 -9.71 -6.56
CA TYR A 15 0.07 -9.23 -5.54
C TYR A 15 0.40 -10.30 -4.51
N LYS A 16 -0.62 -11.03 -4.01
CA LYS A 16 -0.42 -12.17 -3.10
C LYS A 16 0.48 -13.24 -3.73
N ARG A 17 0.27 -13.57 -5.01
CA ARG A 17 1.11 -14.55 -5.73
C ARG A 17 2.57 -14.10 -5.80
N LEU A 18 2.82 -12.83 -6.12
CA LEU A 18 4.18 -12.25 -6.15
C LEU A 18 4.84 -12.33 -4.78
N LEU A 19 4.16 -11.88 -3.72
CA LEU A 19 4.71 -11.87 -2.37
C LEU A 19 4.98 -13.28 -1.85
N LEU A 20 4.13 -14.26 -2.15
CA LEU A 20 4.38 -15.65 -1.78
C LEU A 20 5.64 -16.21 -2.47
N GLU A 21 5.81 -15.96 -3.76
CA GLU A 21 7.03 -16.39 -4.49
C GLU A 21 8.30 -15.74 -3.92
N ILE A 22 8.21 -14.47 -3.51
CA ILE A 22 9.33 -13.77 -2.85
C ILE A 22 9.60 -14.37 -1.46
N GLY A 23 8.55 -14.58 -0.66
CA GLY A 23 8.64 -15.11 0.71
C GLY A 23 9.23 -16.52 0.78
N LEU A 24 8.96 -17.38 -0.21
CA LEU A 24 9.56 -18.73 -0.30
C LEU A 24 11.09 -18.72 -0.36
N ARG A 25 11.73 -17.61 -0.77
CA ARG A 25 13.20 -17.46 -0.80
C ARG A 25 13.80 -17.06 0.53
N GLY A 26 13.00 -16.48 1.43
CA GLY A 26 13.48 -15.86 2.66
C GLY A 26 13.90 -16.83 3.76
N GLY A 27 13.80 -18.15 3.55
CA GLY A 27 14.10 -19.15 4.58
C GLY A 27 13.24 -19.02 5.84
N ALA A 28 12.15 -18.23 5.77
CA ALA A 28 11.21 -18.09 6.86
C ALA A 28 10.60 -19.47 7.10
N SER A 29 11.01 -20.11 8.19
CA SER A 29 10.39 -21.30 8.75
C SER A 29 8.88 -21.24 8.53
N ASN A 30 8.31 -22.34 8.03
CA ASN A 30 6.87 -22.57 7.82
C ASN A 30 5.99 -22.43 9.09
N SER A 31 6.49 -21.79 10.15
CA SER A 31 5.84 -21.60 11.44
C SER A 31 5.19 -20.21 11.63
N GLY A 32 5.29 -19.30 10.65
CA GLY A 32 4.60 -18.01 10.67
C GLY A 32 3.22 -18.08 9.99
N ASN A 33 2.21 -17.37 10.51
CA ASN A 33 0.91 -17.28 9.83
C ASN A 33 1.09 -16.65 8.43
N ALA A 34 0.21 -16.98 7.47
CA ALA A 34 0.34 -16.50 6.09
C ALA A 34 0.44 -14.98 5.95
N LEU A 35 -0.14 -14.20 6.86
CA LEU A 35 -0.08 -12.73 6.84
C LEU A 35 1.32 -12.22 7.20
N SER A 36 1.99 -12.87 8.16
CA SER A 36 3.37 -12.53 8.54
C SER A 36 4.35 -12.79 7.38
N VAL A 37 4.13 -13.84 6.59
CA VAL A 37 4.92 -14.15 5.39
C VAL A 37 4.75 -13.07 4.34
N LEU A 38 3.51 -12.61 4.09
CA LEU A 38 3.24 -11.56 3.11
C LEU A 38 3.88 -10.23 3.52
N ALA A 39 3.75 -9.82 4.79
CA ALA A 39 4.35 -8.60 5.29
C ALA A 39 5.90 -8.65 5.22
N ALA A 40 6.51 -9.79 5.56
CA ALA A 40 7.95 -9.99 5.45
C ALA A 40 8.43 -9.96 4.00
N ALA A 41 7.74 -10.64 3.08
CA ALA A 41 8.06 -10.63 1.66
C ALA A 41 7.96 -9.22 1.06
N ARG A 42 6.96 -8.43 1.47
CA ARG A 42 6.82 -7.03 1.06
C ARG A 42 8.00 -6.18 1.51
N ARG A 43 8.47 -6.39 2.74
CA ARG A 43 9.65 -5.69 3.26
C ARG A 43 10.90 -6.07 2.47
N GLN A 44 11.12 -7.36 2.24
CA GLN A 44 12.24 -7.85 1.40
C GLN A 44 12.20 -7.27 -0.01
N LEU A 45 11.02 -7.18 -0.62
CA LEU A 45 10.84 -6.56 -1.93
C LEU A 45 11.23 -5.08 -1.92
N THR A 46 10.91 -4.35 -0.86
CA THR A 46 11.25 -2.92 -0.72
C THR A 46 12.75 -2.73 -0.52
N GLU A 47 13.39 -3.60 0.26
CA GLU A 47 14.85 -3.56 0.51
C GLU A 47 15.67 -4.04 -0.70
N THR A 48 15.15 -5.01 -1.45
CA THR A 48 15.82 -5.58 -2.63
C THR A 48 14.84 -5.65 -3.82
N PRO A 49 14.67 -4.54 -4.58
CA PRO A 49 13.72 -4.47 -5.69
C PRO A 49 13.94 -5.54 -6.78
N GLY A 50 15.18 -5.97 -6.99
CA GLY A 50 15.52 -7.04 -7.93
C GLY A 50 14.92 -8.41 -7.60
N LEU A 51 14.31 -8.60 -6.42
CA LEU A 51 13.53 -9.81 -6.10
C LEU A 51 12.27 -9.92 -6.95
N LEU A 52 11.69 -8.80 -7.41
CA LEU A 52 10.51 -8.81 -8.25
C LEU A 52 10.77 -9.54 -9.58
N ASP A 53 11.81 -9.14 -10.31
CA ASP A 53 12.10 -9.75 -11.62
C ASP A 53 12.45 -11.24 -11.47
N LYS A 54 13.16 -11.59 -10.40
CA LYS A 54 13.47 -12.98 -10.04
C LYS A 54 12.22 -13.82 -9.73
N ALA A 55 11.20 -13.23 -9.11
CA ALA A 55 9.92 -13.89 -8.85
C ALA A 55 9.12 -14.06 -10.15
N LEU A 56 9.10 -13.02 -11.00
CA LEU A 56 8.41 -13.05 -12.29
C LEU A 56 8.96 -14.12 -13.23
N ILE A 57 10.29 -14.30 -13.31
CA ILE A 57 10.91 -15.36 -14.10
C ILE A 57 10.43 -16.74 -13.65
N LYS A 58 10.42 -17.00 -12.34
CA LYS A 58 9.99 -18.29 -11.78
C LYS A 58 8.50 -18.55 -12.00
N LEU A 59 7.66 -17.54 -11.79
CA LEU A 59 6.22 -17.65 -12.03
C LEU A 59 5.92 -17.92 -13.50
N ARG A 60 6.61 -17.25 -14.44
CA ARG A 60 6.49 -17.51 -15.88
C ARG A 60 6.91 -18.93 -16.25
N ALA A 61 7.99 -19.44 -15.66
CA ALA A 61 8.44 -20.82 -15.90
C ALA A 61 7.41 -21.89 -15.47
N ARG A 62 6.52 -21.56 -14.52
CA ARG A 62 5.41 -22.42 -14.08
C ARG A 62 4.07 -22.11 -14.76
N SER A 63 4.04 -21.25 -15.77
CA SER A 63 2.80 -20.75 -16.40
C SER A 63 1.85 -20.01 -15.44
N GLU A 64 2.38 -19.49 -14.33
CA GLU A 64 1.64 -18.76 -13.29
C GLU A 64 1.84 -17.25 -13.41
N GLY A 65 1.90 -16.75 -14.64
CA GLY A 65 2.16 -15.34 -14.94
C GLY A 65 1.23 -14.38 -14.17
N VAL A 66 1.75 -13.18 -13.90
CA VAL A 66 1.01 -12.10 -13.24
C VAL A 66 0.76 -11.00 -14.26
N ASN A 67 -0.44 -10.40 -14.21
CA ASN A 67 -0.81 -9.30 -15.10
C ASN A 67 0.21 -8.15 -15.02
N GLU A 68 0.65 -7.65 -16.18
CA GLU A 68 1.67 -6.61 -16.30
C GLU A 68 1.28 -5.28 -15.62
N GLU A 69 -0.01 -4.96 -15.53
CA GLU A 69 -0.47 -3.80 -14.78
C GLU A 69 -0.22 -3.94 -13.27
N ILE A 70 -0.42 -5.14 -12.72
CA ILE A 70 -0.10 -5.44 -11.32
C ILE A 70 1.41 -5.35 -11.12
N VAL A 71 2.21 -5.87 -12.05
CA VAL A 71 3.68 -5.74 -12.01
C VAL A 71 4.10 -4.28 -11.99
N ARG A 72 3.54 -3.45 -12.88
CA ARG A 72 3.80 -2.01 -12.92
C ARG A 72 3.40 -1.33 -11.61
N ALA A 73 2.25 -1.68 -11.04
CA ALA A 73 1.85 -1.15 -9.74
C ALA A 73 2.83 -1.53 -8.62
N VAL A 74 3.25 -2.79 -8.55
CA VAL A 74 4.21 -3.26 -7.55
C VAL A 74 5.57 -2.58 -7.69
N ARG A 75 5.99 -2.22 -8.92
CA ARG A 75 7.20 -1.41 -9.13
C ARG A 75 7.11 0.02 -8.57
N THR A 76 5.91 0.54 -8.35
CA THR A 76 5.68 1.85 -7.73
C THR A 76 5.44 1.78 -6.22
N LEU A 77 5.53 0.58 -5.63
CA LEU A 77 5.22 0.35 -4.22
C LEU A 77 6.11 1.21 -3.31
N ARG A 78 5.46 2.03 -2.49
CA ARG A 78 6.09 2.78 -1.40
C ARG A 78 5.56 2.28 -0.06
N VAL A 79 6.36 1.45 0.61
CA VAL A 79 6.08 1.02 1.99
C VAL A 79 6.66 2.03 2.95
N ASN A 80 5.82 2.56 3.85
CA ASN A 80 6.25 3.52 4.87
C ASN A 80 5.28 3.52 6.06
N ASP A 81 5.65 4.25 7.12
CA ASP A 81 4.80 4.55 8.28
C ASP A 81 3.91 5.76 7.94
N TRP A 82 2.86 5.52 7.16
CA TRP A 82 1.98 6.59 6.72
C TRP A 82 1.01 7.04 7.82
N VAL A 83 0.75 8.34 7.88
CA VAL A 83 -0.34 8.89 8.70
C VAL A 83 -1.63 8.88 7.89
N PHE A 84 -2.53 7.93 8.20
CA PHE A 84 -3.91 7.98 7.73
C PHE A 84 -4.70 9.01 8.55
N LEU A 85 -4.88 10.20 7.96
CA LEU A 85 -5.45 11.34 8.67
C LEU A 85 -6.97 11.23 8.82
N ARG A 86 -7.66 11.07 7.68
CA ARG A 86 -9.12 10.97 7.60
C ARG A 86 -9.58 10.55 6.21
N ASP A 87 -10.84 10.15 6.15
CA ASP A 87 -11.57 9.93 4.91
C ASP A 87 -12.15 11.21 4.35
N THR A 88 -12.31 11.25 3.03
CA THR A 88 -13.11 12.25 2.31
C THR A 88 -14.33 11.56 1.68
N LYS A 89 -14.95 12.18 0.67
CA LYS A 89 -15.96 11.49 -0.16
C LYS A 89 -15.33 10.59 -1.23
N ALA A 90 -14.13 10.92 -1.69
CA ALA A 90 -13.50 10.29 -2.85
C ALA A 90 -12.33 9.37 -2.48
N TYR A 91 -11.51 9.76 -1.50
CA TYR A 91 -10.31 9.04 -1.07
C TYR A 91 -9.98 9.24 0.42
N SER A 92 -9.10 8.39 0.95
CA SER A 92 -8.47 8.55 2.26
C SER A 92 -7.20 9.41 2.15
N ILE A 93 -6.98 10.35 3.07
CA ILE A 93 -5.79 11.21 3.07
C ILE A 93 -4.66 10.53 3.85
N PHE A 94 -3.56 10.29 3.14
CA PHE A 94 -2.31 9.77 3.69
C PHE A 94 -1.27 10.87 3.67
N VAL A 95 -0.55 11.05 4.78
CA VAL A 95 0.54 12.03 4.90
C VAL A 95 1.81 11.27 5.25
N HIS A 96 2.91 11.60 4.59
CA HIS A 96 4.20 11.02 4.96
C HIS A 96 4.65 11.65 6.29
N PRO A 97 5.20 10.87 7.24
CA PRO A 97 5.47 11.36 8.59
C PRO A 97 6.60 12.40 8.65
N SER A 98 7.55 12.32 7.71
CA SER A 98 8.75 13.17 7.64
C SER A 98 8.91 13.93 6.33
N GLU A 99 8.22 13.51 5.28
CA GLU A 99 8.25 14.18 3.99
C GLU A 99 6.98 15.01 3.97
N GLU A 100 7.06 16.27 3.59
CA GLU A 100 5.90 17.14 3.52
C GLU A 100 5.07 16.88 2.23
N ILE A 101 4.78 15.61 1.99
CA ILE A 101 3.97 15.12 0.86
C ILE A 101 2.74 14.40 1.39
N ALA A 102 1.67 14.40 0.59
CA ALA A 102 0.44 13.71 0.91
C ALA A 102 -0.17 13.04 -0.32
N PHE A 103 -0.96 12.00 -0.09
CA PHE A 103 -1.64 11.23 -1.13
C PHE A 103 -3.14 11.09 -0.83
N GLY A 104 -3.96 11.16 -1.87
CA GLY A 104 -5.33 10.67 -1.83
C GLY A 104 -5.36 9.20 -2.26
N VAL A 105 -5.63 8.30 -1.31
CA VAL A 105 -5.46 6.85 -1.47
C VAL A 105 -6.81 6.14 -1.37
N LEU A 106 -7.03 5.15 -2.24
CA LEU A 106 -8.18 4.24 -2.18
C LEU A 106 -7.83 2.96 -1.42
N GLY A 107 -8.83 2.38 -0.75
CA GLY A 107 -8.74 0.99 -0.31
C GLY A 107 -8.93 0.01 -1.47
N LEU A 108 -8.59 -1.26 -1.26
CA LEU A 108 -8.86 -2.31 -2.26
C LEU A 108 -10.34 -2.70 -2.26
N THR A 109 -10.75 -3.50 -1.27
CA THR A 109 -12.12 -4.03 -1.15
C THR A 109 -12.97 -3.30 -0.11
N GLN A 110 -12.32 -2.62 0.83
CA GLN A 110 -12.99 -1.86 1.88
C GLN A 110 -12.22 -0.56 2.18
N PRO A 111 -12.90 0.49 2.70
CA PRO A 111 -12.26 1.70 3.17
C PRO A 111 -11.11 1.43 4.16
N VAL A 112 -10.07 2.26 4.13
CA VAL A 112 -8.92 2.13 5.04
C VAL A 112 -9.35 2.23 6.50
N ARG A 113 -10.30 3.12 6.81
CA ARG A 113 -10.85 3.27 8.17
C ARG A 113 -11.45 1.98 8.73
N ASP A 114 -12.02 1.14 7.87
CA ASP A 114 -12.63 -0.12 8.30
C ASP A 114 -11.56 -1.17 8.62
N ILE A 115 -10.38 -1.06 8.01
CA ILE A 115 -9.20 -1.87 8.34
C ILE A 115 -8.56 -1.39 9.65
N THR A 116 -8.44 -0.08 9.85
CA THR A 116 -7.73 0.49 11.01
C THR A 116 -8.62 0.70 12.24
N GLY A 117 -9.94 0.58 12.09
CA GLY A 117 -10.94 0.87 13.13
C GLY A 117 -11.12 2.36 13.46
N ALA A 118 -10.21 3.23 13.03
CA ALA A 118 -10.25 4.66 13.29
C ALA A 118 -9.45 5.49 12.27
N SER A 119 -9.80 6.77 12.14
CA SER A 119 -8.95 7.77 11.48
C SER A 119 -7.99 8.43 12.45
N GLY A 120 -6.96 9.09 11.92
CA GLY A 120 -5.93 9.75 12.72
C GLY A 120 -5.04 8.72 13.39
N VAL A 121 -4.53 7.79 12.59
CA VAL A 121 -3.62 6.71 12.98
C VAL A 121 -2.37 6.76 12.11
N ALA A 122 -1.23 6.36 12.66
CA ALA A 122 -0.06 6.02 11.86
C ALA A 122 -0.06 4.51 11.62
N ILE A 123 0.25 4.08 10.39
CA ILE A 123 0.22 2.69 9.95
C ILE A 123 1.37 2.38 8.98
N GLU A 124 1.99 1.21 9.13
CA GLU A 124 2.95 0.70 8.13
C GLU A 124 2.16 0.00 7.01
N THR A 125 2.12 0.62 5.82
CA THR A 125 1.43 0.07 4.65
C THR A 125 2.09 0.49 3.32
N GLY A 126 1.73 -0.21 2.24
CA GLY A 126 2.19 0.10 0.90
C GLY A 126 1.20 1.01 0.17
N ILE A 127 1.70 2.07 -0.48
CA ILE A 127 0.95 2.82 -1.49
C ILE A 127 1.50 2.46 -2.86
N VAL A 128 0.64 2.06 -3.79
CA VAL A 128 0.98 1.78 -5.19
C VAL A 128 0.18 2.69 -6.13
N ARG A 129 0.67 2.89 -7.35
CA ARG A 129 -0.11 3.44 -8.46
C ARG A 129 -0.69 2.29 -9.29
N PHE A 130 -2.01 2.10 -9.25
CA PHE A 130 -2.71 1.03 -9.96
C PHE A 130 -3.96 1.57 -10.63
N THR A 131 -4.22 1.17 -11.88
CA THR A 131 -5.33 1.70 -12.71
C THR A 131 -5.42 3.22 -12.68
N GLY A 132 -4.27 3.89 -12.74
CA GLY A 132 -4.18 5.35 -12.67
C GLY A 132 -4.56 5.96 -11.32
N ARG A 133 -4.74 5.20 -10.23
CA ARG A 133 -5.09 5.70 -8.88
C ARG A 133 -4.00 5.34 -7.86
N PHE A 134 -3.92 6.09 -6.76
CA PHE A 134 -3.13 5.65 -5.60
C PHE A 134 -3.96 4.72 -4.73
N VAL A 135 -3.40 3.55 -4.39
CA VAL A 135 -4.12 2.47 -3.72
C VAL A 135 -3.29 1.94 -2.56
N CYS A 136 -3.94 1.72 -1.43
CA CYS A 136 -3.38 1.00 -0.29
C CYS A 136 -3.27 -0.49 -0.66
N ASP A 137 -2.09 -1.09 -0.48
CA ASP A 137 -1.81 -2.47 -0.88
C ASP A 137 -2.57 -3.54 -0.07
N GLY A 138 -3.35 -3.12 0.93
CA GLY A 138 -4.20 -3.96 1.76
C GLY A 138 -3.47 -4.65 2.91
N LEU A 139 -2.14 -4.49 3.02
CA LEU A 139 -1.36 -5.01 4.13
C LEU A 139 -1.06 -3.87 5.11
N VAL A 140 -1.77 -3.86 6.24
CA VAL A 140 -1.61 -2.87 7.29
C VAL A 140 -0.95 -3.52 8.51
N THR A 141 0.14 -2.93 8.99
CA THR A 141 0.81 -3.34 10.21
C THR A 141 1.12 -2.12 11.08
N ARG A 142 1.54 -2.33 12.35
CA ARG A 142 1.94 -1.25 13.28
C ARG A 142 0.94 -0.08 13.40
N ILE A 143 -0.28 -0.36 13.82
CA ILE A 143 -1.30 0.69 14.01
C ILE A 143 -0.99 1.47 15.31
N VAL A 144 -0.81 2.79 15.19
CA VAL A 144 -0.62 3.71 16.33
C VAL A 144 -1.68 4.79 16.29
N HIS A 145 -2.50 4.87 17.34
CA HIS A 145 -3.53 5.90 17.45
C HIS A 145 -2.92 7.24 17.84
N LEU A 146 -3.18 8.28 17.04
CA LEU A 146 -2.63 9.61 17.27
C LEU A 146 -3.56 10.43 18.16
N GLY A 147 -2.99 11.07 19.18
CA GLY A 147 -3.72 12.05 20.00
C GLY A 147 -4.11 13.31 19.20
N PRO A 148 -5.05 14.13 19.71
CA PRO A 148 -5.57 15.30 19.00
C PRO A 148 -4.50 16.30 18.54
N HIS A 149 -3.43 16.49 19.31
CA HIS A 149 -2.33 17.40 18.96
C HIS A 149 -1.52 16.90 17.76
N TYR A 150 -1.19 15.62 17.71
CA TYR A 150 -0.54 15.00 16.54
C TYR A 150 -1.43 15.10 15.30
N ARG A 151 -2.73 14.80 15.42
CA ARG A 151 -3.70 14.93 14.31
C ARG A 151 -3.77 16.35 13.76
N LYS A 152 -3.80 17.36 14.64
CA LYS A 152 -3.77 18.77 14.24
C LYS A 152 -2.46 19.11 13.53
N SER A 153 -1.33 18.58 13.99
CA SER A 153 -0.03 18.79 13.36
C SER A 153 0.00 18.24 11.92
N TYR A 154 -0.36 16.97 11.73
CA TYR A 154 -0.41 16.37 10.39
C TYR A 154 -1.50 16.98 9.50
N SER A 155 -2.57 17.53 10.07
CA SER A 155 -3.54 18.32 9.30
C SER A 155 -2.93 19.60 8.74
N ARG A 156 -1.98 20.24 9.44
CA ARG A 156 -1.24 21.39 8.91
C ARG A 156 -0.27 20.98 7.81
N VAL A 157 0.46 19.88 7.99
CA VAL A 157 1.35 19.31 6.96
C VAL A 157 0.56 19.02 5.69
N TYR A 158 -0.60 18.37 5.80
CA TYR A 158 -1.49 18.14 4.65
C TYR A 158 -1.91 19.44 3.96
N LYS A 159 -2.30 20.47 4.73
CA LYS A 159 -2.71 21.76 4.16
C LYS A 159 -1.57 22.45 3.41
N ALA A 160 -0.35 22.43 3.97
CA ALA A 160 0.85 22.96 3.33
C ALA A 160 1.18 22.19 2.05
N ALA A 161 1.25 20.85 2.13
CA ALA A 161 1.49 19.99 0.97
C ALA A 161 0.47 20.26 -0.16
N LYS A 162 -0.81 20.47 0.18
CA LYS A 162 -1.83 20.84 -0.81
C LYS A 162 -1.63 22.23 -1.40
N ALA A 163 -1.31 23.23 -0.58
CA ALA A 163 -1.07 24.60 -1.05
C ALA A 163 0.15 24.70 -1.99
N GLU A 164 1.13 23.83 -1.79
CA GLU A 164 2.40 23.82 -2.54
C GLU A 164 2.42 22.80 -3.69
N GLY A 165 1.28 22.17 -4.02
CA GLY A 165 1.20 21.21 -5.13
C GLY A 165 1.86 19.84 -4.86
N ARG A 166 2.19 19.54 -3.60
CA ARG A 166 2.78 18.28 -3.12
C ARG A 166 1.75 17.29 -2.56
N PHE A 167 0.47 17.58 -2.81
CA PHE A 167 -0.62 16.66 -2.56
C PHE A 167 -0.99 15.95 -3.86
N HIS A 168 -0.72 14.65 -3.91
CA HIS A 168 -0.93 13.84 -5.09
C HIS A 168 -2.25 13.08 -4.97
N VAL A 169 -3.20 13.49 -5.80
CA VAL A 169 -4.38 12.70 -6.13
C VAL A 169 -4.23 12.29 -7.59
N CYS A 170 -4.73 11.12 -7.95
CA CYS A 170 -4.91 10.85 -9.36
C CYS A 170 -6.35 11.20 -9.73
N ASP A 171 -6.49 12.11 -10.68
CA ASP A 171 -7.77 12.40 -11.31
C ASP A 171 -8.20 11.20 -12.17
N GLU A 172 -9.51 10.99 -12.28
CA GLU A 172 -10.06 10.15 -13.34
C GLU A 172 -9.63 10.77 -14.68
N ALA A 173 -8.86 10.02 -15.47
CA ALA A 173 -8.65 10.33 -16.87
C ALA A 173 -9.95 10.06 -17.65
#